data_AF-G4TPI9-F1
#
_entry.id   AF-G4TPI9-F1
#
_cell.length_a   1.000
_cell.length_b   1.000
_cell.length_c   1.000
_cell.angle_alpha   90.00
_cell.angle_beta   90.00
_cell.angle_gamma   90.00
#
_symmetry.space_group_name_H-M   'P 1'
#
loop_
_entity.id
_entity.type
_entity.pdbx_description
1 polymer ?
#
loop_
_entity_poly.entity_id
_entity_poly.type
_entity_poly.pdbx_seq_one_letter_code
_entity_poly.pdbx_strand_id
1 'polypeptide(L)'
;MEAQCPHLGADLSHAEIEEGCDESPSNEEYEVVELRPVSEAFADINNIGRDPPIIQNPESTSSKIEEPVVPTPAPTTLLEWAVLILNTPDAVLKVQRTRHAVELFRTGGIKSIGRHGKAPTPPTVPPRDAGMMLVDPTKVAKRGKGGSLRSRITMLHALANIEQWAIDLAWDIIARFGNDKSIPSGYYIDFTRMALDEAKHFTLLSNRLSQLGTQYGSLPIHSSLWQSALNTSDSLLARLAIIHLVHEARGLDVNPATIAKFEKAGDTESVALLEVIHLDEITHVTTGHRWFTWKCDAEGQLDPVSTFRSLVRERFQGPLKGPFNIEDRRKAGLGQEFYEDLVGGEGAAVSVGYEESGTGRE
;
A
#
# COMPACT_ATOMS: atom_id res chain seq x y z
N MET A 1 0.55 52.96 42.21
CA MET A 1 1.56 53.01 41.14
C MET A 1 1.12 52.01 40.09
N GLU A 2 0.31 52.51 39.17
CA GLU A 2 -0.16 51.81 37.97
C GLU A 2 0.93 51.91 36.89
N ALA A 3 1.11 50.85 36.11
CA ALA A 3 1.75 50.87 34.79
C ALA A 3 1.26 49.61 34.05
N GLN A 4 0.10 49.67 33.38
CA GLN A 4 -0.09 50.01 31.97
C GLN A 4 0.63 49.08 30.98
N CYS A 5 -0.18 48.20 30.40
CA CYS A 5 0.01 47.54 29.12
C CYS A 5 0.00 48.57 27.97
N PRO A 6 0.63 48.25 26.83
CA PRO A 6 0.02 48.56 25.56
C PRO A 6 -0.07 47.33 24.65
N HIS A 7 -1.28 47.12 24.14
CA HIS A 7 -1.55 46.43 22.88
C HIS A 7 -1.03 47.29 21.72
N LEU A 8 -0.47 46.63 20.70
CA LEU A 8 -0.53 47.05 19.30
C LEU A 8 -0.38 45.79 18.45
N GLY A 9 -1.40 45.52 17.64
CA GLY A 9 -1.31 44.60 16.51
C GLY A 9 -0.98 45.38 15.24
N ALA A 10 -0.42 44.68 14.26
CA ALA A 10 -0.76 44.73 12.84
C ALA A 10 0.32 43.99 12.04
N ASP A 11 -0.15 43.09 11.18
CA ASP A 11 0.34 42.80 9.83
C ASP A 11 1.84 42.84 9.55
N LEU A 12 2.43 41.66 9.35
CA LEU A 12 3.58 41.52 8.47
C LEU A 12 3.29 40.42 7.44
N SER A 13 3.28 40.89 6.19
CA SER A 13 3.05 40.20 4.94
C SER A 13 4.10 39.14 4.62
N HIS A 14 3.70 38.14 3.83
CA HIS A 14 4.56 37.24 3.06
C HIS A 14 5.65 37.99 2.29
N ALA A 15 6.87 38.02 2.83
CA ALA A 15 8.15 38.05 2.12
C ALA A 15 9.24 38.49 3.11
N GLU A 16 9.95 37.55 3.74
CA GLU A 16 11.27 37.77 4.39
C GLU A 16 11.83 36.46 4.99
N ILE A 17 11.84 35.37 4.20
CA ILE A 17 12.69 34.20 4.49
C ILE A 17 13.34 33.75 3.18
N GLU A 18 14.25 34.57 2.67
CA GLU A 18 15.32 34.14 1.77
C GLU A 18 16.56 34.91 2.20
N GLU A 19 17.43 34.26 2.96
CA GLU A 19 18.89 34.37 2.87
C GLU A 19 19.54 33.59 4.02
N GLY A 20 20.37 32.61 3.65
CA GLY A 20 21.36 32.04 4.57
C GLY A 20 21.23 30.55 4.83
N CYS A 21 21.52 29.71 3.83
CA CYS A 21 22.06 28.36 4.00
C CYS A 21 22.74 27.94 2.68
N ASP A 22 23.93 28.48 2.44
CA ASP A 22 24.82 28.03 1.37
C ASP A 22 26.10 27.50 2.03
N GLU A 23 26.13 26.20 2.35
CA GLU A 23 27.33 25.37 2.33
C GLU A 23 26.89 23.91 2.01
N SER A 24 27.12 23.54 0.75
CA SER A 24 26.75 22.27 0.13
C SER A 24 27.77 21.16 0.38
N PRO A 25 27.29 19.90 0.40
CA PRO A 25 28.04 18.85 -0.29
C PRO A 25 27.15 18.05 -1.27
N SER A 26 27.81 17.61 -2.34
CA SER A 26 27.37 16.74 -3.46
C SER A 26 26.31 17.26 -4.43
N ASN A 27 26.79 17.45 -5.65
CA ASN A 27 26.07 17.76 -6.87
C ASN A 27 25.28 16.53 -7.36
N GLU A 28 24.21 16.17 -6.65
CA GLU A 28 23.22 15.23 -7.17
C GLU A 28 22.28 16.02 -8.10
N GLU A 29 22.38 15.73 -9.40
CA GLU A 29 21.62 16.40 -10.46
C GLU A 29 20.17 15.89 -10.42
N TYR A 30 19.33 16.53 -9.61
CA TYR A 30 17.90 16.22 -9.55
C TYR A 30 17.15 16.99 -10.66
N GLU A 31 16.54 16.27 -11.59
CA GLU A 31 15.61 16.84 -12.57
C GLU A 31 14.17 16.65 -12.08
N VAL A 32 13.42 17.75 -11.98
CA VAL A 32 11.97 17.68 -11.78
C VAL A 32 11.33 17.21 -13.08
N VAL A 33 11.06 15.91 -13.18
CA VAL A 33 10.42 15.31 -14.36
C VAL A 33 8.96 15.73 -14.48
N GLU A 34 8.22 15.75 -13.37
CA GLU A 34 6.82 16.16 -13.35
C GLU A 34 6.30 16.49 -11.94
N LEU A 35 5.49 17.54 -11.81
CA LEU A 35 4.72 17.85 -10.59
C LEU A 35 3.25 17.51 -10.83
N ARG A 36 2.70 16.55 -10.09
CA ARG A 36 1.26 16.22 -10.16
C ARG A 36 0.60 16.21 -8.79
N PRO A 37 -0.60 16.79 -8.67
CA PRO A 37 -1.41 16.66 -7.48
C PRO A 37 -1.88 15.20 -7.36
N VAL A 38 -1.45 14.52 -6.30
CA VAL A 38 -2.10 13.28 -5.87
C VAL A 38 -3.41 13.68 -5.22
N SER A 39 -4.53 13.17 -5.71
CA SER A 39 -5.86 13.61 -5.26
C SER A 39 -6.06 13.37 -3.76
N GLU A 40 -5.94 14.42 -2.95
CA GLU A 40 -6.43 14.47 -1.57
C GLU A 40 -7.96 14.62 -1.50
N ALA A 41 -8.67 14.71 -2.63
CA ALA A 41 -10.13 14.91 -2.66
C ALA A 41 -10.93 13.76 -2.01
N PHE A 42 -10.27 12.64 -1.68
CA PHE A 42 -10.84 11.56 -0.86
C PHE A 42 -10.68 11.77 0.66
N ALA A 43 -9.79 12.67 1.08
CA ALA A 43 -9.61 13.11 2.46
C ALA A 43 -10.58 14.26 2.83
N ASP A 44 -11.12 14.96 1.83
CA ASP A 44 -12.11 16.01 2.03
C ASP A 44 -13.53 15.39 2.13
N ILE A 45 -13.94 15.08 3.37
CA ILE A 45 -15.28 14.55 3.70
C ILE A 45 -16.41 15.42 3.12
N ASN A 46 -16.15 16.70 2.85
CA ASN A 46 -17.15 17.67 2.42
C ASN A 46 -17.25 17.86 0.90
N ASN A 47 -16.34 17.32 0.08
CA ASN A 47 -16.32 17.58 -1.37
C ASN A 47 -16.79 16.41 -2.23
N ILE A 48 -17.34 15.36 -1.61
CA ILE A 48 -18.16 14.38 -2.32
C ILE A 48 -19.60 14.92 -2.34
N GLY A 49 -19.91 15.72 -3.36
CA GLY A 49 -21.30 16.04 -3.70
C GLY A 49 -22.04 14.73 -4.00
N ARG A 50 -22.74 14.21 -2.97
CA ARG A 50 -23.32 12.87 -2.80
C ARG A 50 -22.35 11.90 -2.14
N ASP A 51 -22.54 11.65 -0.84
CA ASP A 51 -22.10 10.41 -0.22
C ASP A 51 -22.34 9.24 -1.19
N PRO A 52 -21.31 8.46 -1.57
CA PRO A 52 -21.58 7.19 -2.22
C PRO A 52 -22.51 6.42 -1.26
N PRO A 53 -23.58 5.80 -1.78
CA PRO A 53 -24.61 5.20 -0.94
C PRO A 53 -23.93 4.31 0.10
N ILE A 54 -24.22 4.60 1.37
CA ILE A 54 -23.92 3.69 2.48
C ILE A 54 -24.29 2.29 2.02
N ILE A 55 -23.35 1.36 2.18
CA ILE A 55 -23.53 -0.06 1.88
C ILE A 55 -24.72 -0.55 2.73
N GLN A 56 -25.94 -0.42 2.21
CA GLN A 56 -27.07 -1.18 2.66
C GLN A 56 -27.11 -2.41 1.78
N ASN A 57 -26.54 -3.50 2.29
CA ASN A 57 -26.70 -4.82 1.71
C ASN A 57 -28.21 -5.06 1.45
N PRO A 58 -28.65 -5.28 0.20
CA PRO A 58 -29.93 -5.90 0.00
C PRO A 58 -29.75 -7.38 0.37
N GLU A 59 -30.24 -7.74 1.55
CA GLU A 59 -30.44 -9.12 2.02
C GLU A 59 -29.15 -9.97 2.17
N SER A 60 -28.28 -9.55 3.10
CA SER A 60 -27.39 -10.48 3.82
C SER A 60 -27.87 -10.55 5.26
N THR A 61 -28.65 -11.59 5.58
CA THR A 61 -28.95 -11.99 6.95
C THR A 61 -27.67 -12.51 7.61
N SER A 62 -26.83 -11.61 8.09
CA SER A 62 -25.80 -11.92 9.08
C SER A 62 -25.68 -10.76 10.04
N SER A 63 -26.19 -10.99 11.24
CA SER A 63 -26.06 -10.15 12.43
C SER A 63 -24.60 -10.05 12.86
N LYS A 64 -23.75 -9.36 12.09
CA LYS A 64 -22.41 -9.01 12.54
C LYS A 64 -22.52 -7.82 13.47
N ILE A 65 -22.11 -8.01 14.72
CA ILE A 65 -21.84 -6.90 15.64
C ILE A 65 -20.75 -6.07 14.96
N GLU A 66 -21.08 -4.87 14.51
CA GLU A 66 -20.11 -3.95 13.91
C GLU A 66 -19.10 -3.54 14.98
N GLU A 67 -17.90 -4.11 14.90
CA GLU A 67 -16.78 -3.68 15.73
C GLU A 67 -16.47 -2.20 15.42
N PRO A 68 -16.34 -1.33 16.43
CA PRO A 68 -16.09 0.09 16.18
C PRO A 68 -14.73 0.30 15.52
N VAL A 69 -14.64 1.34 14.68
CA VAL A 69 -13.39 1.77 14.03
C VAL A 69 -12.29 1.95 15.08
N VAL A 70 -12.61 2.64 16.18
CA VAL A 70 -11.74 2.77 17.35
C VAL A 70 -12.18 1.76 18.42
N PRO A 71 -11.38 0.71 18.69
CA PRO A 71 -11.70 -0.24 19.74
C PRO A 71 -11.50 0.39 21.13
N THR A 72 -11.99 -0.30 22.17
CA THR A 72 -11.75 0.06 23.57
C THR A 72 -10.95 -1.05 24.26
N PRO A 73 -9.75 -0.77 24.79
CA PRO A 73 -9.05 0.52 24.79
C PRO A 73 -8.55 0.92 23.39
N ALA A 74 -8.45 2.24 23.16
CA ALA A 74 -7.98 2.79 21.89
C ALA A 74 -6.44 2.65 21.79
N PRO A 75 -5.89 2.33 20.60
CA PRO A 75 -4.45 2.40 20.35
C PRO A 75 -3.94 3.83 20.55
N THR A 76 -2.79 3.96 21.20
CA THR A 76 -2.18 5.26 21.56
C THR A 76 -0.96 5.60 20.71
N THR A 77 -0.38 4.60 20.05
CA THR A 77 0.82 4.72 19.23
C THR A 77 0.59 4.24 17.80
N LEU A 78 1.45 4.67 16.87
CA LEU A 78 1.35 4.25 15.47
C LEU A 78 1.53 2.73 15.30
N LEU A 79 2.47 2.12 16.05
CA LEU A 79 2.67 0.67 15.99
C LEU A 79 1.47 -0.12 16.53
N GLU A 80 0.78 0.38 17.57
CA GLU A 80 -0.46 -0.24 18.05
C GLU A 80 -1.58 -0.15 17.01
N TRP A 81 -1.72 0.99 16.33
CA TRP A 81 -2.65 1.14 15.21
C TRP A 81 -2.32 0.18 14.07
N ALA A 82 -1.04 0.09 13.67
CA ALA A 82 -0.61 -0.80 12.60
C ALA A 82 -0.94 -2.27 12.93
N VAL A 83 -0.66 -2.73 14.15
CA VAL A 83 -0.97 -4.10 14.58
C VAL A 83 -2.48 -4.34 14.69
N LEU A 84 -3.27 -3.37 15.14
CA LEU A 84 -4.73 -3.47 15.13
C LEU A 84 -5.26 -3.66 13.70
N ILE A 85 -4.79 -2.86 12.76
CA ILE A 85 -5.23 -2.89 11.36
C ILE A 85 -4.86 -4.24 10.72
N LEU A 86 -3.63 -4.72 10.94
CA LEU A 86 -3.17 -6.03 10.46
C LEU A 86 -3.99 -7.19 11.03
N ASN A 87 -4.53 -7.05 12.25
CA ASN A 87 -5.41 -8.06 12.86
C ASN A 87 -6.88 -7.89 12.50
N THR A 88 -7.26 -6.90 11.68
CA THR A 88 -8.65 -6.66 11.28
C THR A 88 -9.01 -7.54 10.08
N PRO A 89 -9.88 -8.57 10.21
CA PRO A 89 -10.20 -9.47 9.10
C PRO A 89 -11.17 -8.88 8.08
N ASP A 90 -12.04 -7.97 8.53
CA ASP A 90 -13.05 -7.32 7.69
C ASP A 90 -12.41 -6.24 6.81
N ALA A 91 -12.59 -6.36 5.50
CA ALA A 91 -11.95 -5.50 4.51
C ALA A 91 -12.43 -4.03 4.59
N VAL A 92 -13.69 -3.80 4.96
CA VAL A 92 -14.28 -2.45 5.06
C VAL A 92 -13.80 -1.78 6.35
N LEU A 93 -13.85 -2.49 7.47
CA LEU A 93 -13.34 -2.00 8.75
C LEU A 93 -11.83 -1.73 8.67
N LYS A 94 -11.06 -2.55 7.95
CA LYS A 94 -9.63 -2.33 7.71
C LYS A 94 -9.38 -1.00 6.99
N VAL A 95 -10.17 -0.68 5.96
CA VAL A 95 -10.12 0.61 5.27
C VAL A 95 -10.46 1.76 6.22
N GLN A 96 -11.54 1.63 6.99
CA GLN A 96 -11.97 2.66 7.94
C GLN A 96 -10.91 2.93 9.00
N ARG A 97 -10.31 1.88 9.57
CA ARG A 97 -9.22 1.98 10.54
C ARG A 97 -7.97 2.59 9.93
N THR A 98 -7.63 2.22 8.69
CA THR A 98 -6.51 2.82 7.96
C THR A 98 -6.71 4.32 7.80
N ARG A 99 -7.85 4.75 7.27
CA ARG A 99 -8.19 6.18 7.12
C ARG A 99 -8.10 6.93 8.45
N HIS A 100 -8.70 6.36 9.50
CA HIS A 100 -8.71 6.97 10.82
C HIS A 100 -7.30 7.10 11.42
N ALA A 101 -6.48 6.04 11.37
CA ALA A 101 -5.13 6.06 11.90
C ALA A 101 -4.23 7.05 11.14
N VAL A 102 -4.34 7.11 9.81
CA VAL A 102 -3.56 8.05 8.98
C VAL A 102 -3.97 9.49 9.28
N GLU A 103 -5.27 9.77 9.42
CA GLU A 103 -5.77 11.11 9.78
C GLU A 103 -5.26 11.54 11.15
N LEU A 104 -5.36 10.67 12.17
CA LEU A 104 -4.81 10.95 13.49
C LEU A 104 -3.29 11.15 13.45
N PHE A 105 -2.56 10.43 12.60
CA PHE A 105 -1.12 10.61 12.47
C PHE A 105 -0.77 11.95 11.81
N ARG A 106 -1.42 12.30 10.69
CA ARG A 106 -1.23 13.58 9.98
C ARG A 106 -1.57 14.80 10.84
N THR A 107 -2.63 14.72 11.64
CA THR A 107 -3.09 15.83 12.48
C THR A 107 -2.42 15.89 13.86
N GLY A 108 -1.50 14.98 14.17
CA GLY A 108 -0.80 14.93 15.46
C GLY A 108 -1.63 14.35 16.61
N GLY A 109 -2.77 13.71 16.32
CA GLY A 109 -3.55 12.92 17.27
C GLY A 109 -2.81 11.68 17.79
N ILE A 110 -1.94 11.07 16.97
CA ILE A 110 -0.97 10.03 17.41
C ILE A 110 0.36 10.73 17.72
N LYS A 111 0.68 10.84 19.01
CA LYS A 111 1.86 11.59 19.49
C LYS A 111 3.15 10.78 19.54
N SER A 112 3.07 9.47 19.38
CA SER A 112 4.21 8.56 19.51
C SER A 112 4.14 7.45 18.49
N ILE A 113 5.29 7.11 17.92
CA ILE A 113 5.43 5.92 17.07
C ILE A 113 5.23 4.65 17.92
N GLY A 114 5.64 4.64 19.20
CA GLY A 114 5.59 3.46 20.07
C GLY A 114 6.89 2.65 20.09
N ARG A 115 8.04 3.29 19.82
CA ARG A 115 9.36 2.64 19.80
C ARG A 115 9.87 2.28 21.20
N HIS A 116 9.54 1.10 21.69
CA HIS A 116 9.96 0.63 23.01
C HIS A 116 9.96 -0.90 23.12
N GLY A 117 10.56 -1.44 24.19
CA GLY A 117 10.67 -2.90 24.41
C GLY A 117 9.33 -3.63 24.57
N LYS A 118 8.22 -2.92 24.72
CA LYS A 118 6.84 -3.46 24.75
C LYS A 118 6.07 -3.19 23.45
N ALA A 119 6.75 -2.88 22.35
CA ALA A 119 6.07 -2.61 21.08
C ALA A 119 5.26 -3.85 20.66
N PRO A 120 4.04 -3.66 20.14
CA PRO A 120 3.20 -4.78 19.74
C PRO A 120 3.81 -5.54 18.57
N THR A 121 3.59 -6.84 18.51
CA THR A 121 4.10 -7.70 17.44
C THR A 121 3.03 -7.88 16.35
N PRO A 122 3.34 -7.64 15.07
CA PRO A 122 2.39 -7.88 13.99
C PRO A 122 2.08 -9.37 13.83
N PRO A 123 0.89 -9.74 13.32
CA PRO A 123 0.59 -11.14 13.03
C PRO A 123 1.54 -11.69 11.97
N THR A 124 1.77 -13.00 11.98
CA THR A 124 2.54 -13.67 10.91
C THR A 124 1.79 -13.57 9.57
N VAL A 125 0.46 -13.77 9.61
CA VAL A 125 -0.43 -13.61 8.46
C VAL A 125 -1.67 -12.83 8.90
N PRO A 126 -1.98 -11.67 8.28
CA PRO A 126 -3.22 -10.95 8.50
C PRO A 126 -4.43 -11.85 8.24
N PRO A 127 -5.37 -11.96 9.19
CA PRO A 127 -6.57 -12.74 8.97
C PRO A 127 -7.41 -12.17 7.82
N ARG A 128 -8.28 -13.01 7.29
CA ARG A 128 -9.36 -12.65 6.36
C ARG A 128 -10.68 -13.05 6.97
N ASP A 129 -11.76 -12.42 6.54
CA ASP A 129 -13.12 -12.78 6.95
C ASP A 129 -13.36 -14.28 6.71
N ALA A 130 -13.93 -14.96 7.72
CA ALA A 130 -14.20 -16.39 7.69
C ALA A 130 -15.14 -16.80 6.53
N GLY A 131 -15.94 -15.86 6.01
CA GLY A 131 -16.78 -16.09 4.84
C GLY A 131 -16.05 -16.08 3.49
N MET A 132 -14.78 -15.67 3.44
CA MET A 132 -14.02 -15.59 2.18
C MET A 132 -13.37 -16.94 1.82
N MET A 133 -13.49 -17.33 0.55
CA MET A 133 -12.84 -18.54 0.04
C MET A 133 -11.39 -18.26 -0.35
N LEU A 134 -10.47 -18.57 0.57
CA LEU A 134 -9.04 -18.49 0.33
C LEU A 134 -8.55 -19.75 -0.39
N VAL A 135 -7.90 -19.58 -1.54
CA VAL A 135 -7.38 -20.67 -2.36
C VAL A 135 -5.89 -20.52 -2.60
N ASP A 136 -5.24 -21.66 -2.87
CA ASP A 136 -3.86 -21.66 -3.34
C ASP A 136 -3.73 -20.88 -4.66
N PRO A 137 -2.70 -20.02 -4.83
CA PRO A 137 -2.50 -19.25 -6.06
C PRO A 137 -2.51 -20.08 -7.35
N THR A 138 -2.08 -21.35 -7.30
CA THR A 138 -2.05 -22.27 -8.46
C THR A 138 -3.44 -22.76 -8.87
N LYS A 139 -4.42 -22.67 -7.98
CA LYS A 139 -5.81 -23.13 -8.18
C LYS A 139 -6.75 -22.00 -8.64
N VAL A 140 -6.25 -20.76 -8.76
CA VAL A 140 -7.05 -19.61 -9.21
C VAL A 140 -7.32 -19.71 -10.71
N ALA A 141 -8.58 -19.52 -11.12
CA ALA A 141 -8.98 -19.51 -12.51
C ALA A 141 -8.21 -18.43 -13.29
N LYS A 142 -7.79 -18.74 -14.53
CA LYS A 142 -7.06 -17.77 -15.36
C LYS A 142 -7.90 -16.51 -15.58
N ARG A 143 -7.29 -15.35 -15.36
CA ARG A 143 -7.88 -14.05 -15.71
C ARG A 143 -8.23 -14.05 -17.20
N GLY A 144 -9.48 -13.73 -17.52
CA GLY A 144 -9.94 -13.66 -18.91
C GLY A 144 -9.33 -12.47 -19.67
N LYS A 145 -9.73 -12.29 -20.93
CA LYS A 145 -9.18 -11.24 -21.81
C LYS A 145 -9.87 -9.87 -21.69
N GLY A 146 -10.83 -9.71 -20.77
CA GLY A 146 -11.57 -8.46 -20.54
C GLY A 146 -12.74 -8.21 -21.50
N GLY A 147 -12.95 -9.06 -22.51
CA GLY A 147 -13.99 -8.85 -23.52
C GLY A 147 -15.43 -9.13 -23.08
N SER A 148 -15.63 -9.88 -21.99
CA SER A 148 -16.96 -10.15 -21.42
C SER A 148 -17.11 -9.54 -20.03
N LEU A 149 -18.33 -9.21 -19.62
CA LEU A 149 -18.62 -8.68 -18.28
C LEU A 149 -18.06 -9.56 -17.17
N ARG A 150 -18.26 -10.88 -17.26
CA ARG A 150 -17.69 -11.86 -16.31
C ARG A 150 -16.15 -11.77 -16.23
N SER A 151 -15.49 -11.61 -17.37
CA SER A 151 -14.03 -11.45 -17.40
C SER A 151 -13.59 -10.15 -16.75
N ARG A 152 -14.31 -9.03 -16.98
CA ARG A 152 -14.01 -7.73 -16.36
C ARG A 152 -14.19 -7.77 -14.84
N ILE A 153 -15.29 -8.36 -14.37
CA ILE A 153 -15.55 -8.59 -12.94
C ILE A 153 -14.41 -9.40 -12.31
N THR A 154 -13.99 -10.50 -12.95
CA THR A 154 -12.90 -11.34 -12.44
C THR A 154 -11.57 -10.57 -12.35
N MET A 155 -11.29 -9.68 -13.31
CA MET A 155 -10.09 -8.86 -13.31
C MET A 155 -10.13 -7.80 -12.20
N LEU A 156 -11.24 -7.07 -12.06
CA LEU A 156 -11.41 -6.06 -11.00
C LEU A 156 -11.38 -6.67 -9.60
N HIS A 157 -12.00 -7.85 -9.42
CA HIS A 157 -11.95 -8.56 -8.14
C HIS A 157 -10.53 -9.01 -7.79
N ALA A 158 -9.77 -9.50 -8.77
CA ALA A 158 -8.37 -9.86 -8.56
C ALA A 158 -7.49 -8.65 -8.20
N LEU A 159 -7.75 -7.47 -8.79
CA LEU A 159 -7.09 -6.22 -8.39
C LEU A 159 -7.49 -5.82 -6.97
N ALA A 160 -8.79 -5.86 -6.64
CA ALA A 160 -9.25 -5.54 -5.28
C ALA A 160 -8.60 -6.46 -4.22
N ASN A 161 -8.36 -7.73 -4.57
CA ASN A 161 -7.62 -8.64 -3.70
C ASN A 161 -6.15 -8.22 -3.53
N ILE A 162 -5.51 -7.74 -4.58
CA ILE A 162 -4.14 -7.20 -4.49
C ILE A 162 -4.13 -5.98 -3.55
N GLU A 163 -5.05 -5.03 -3.73
CA GLU A 163 -5.07 -3.82 -2.88
C GLU A 163 -5.35 -4.13 -1.41
N GLN A 164 -6.16 -5.14 -1.09
CA GLN A 164 -6.32 -5.58 0.30
C GLN A 164 -5.02 -6.10 0.92
N TRP A 165 -4.23 -6.83 0.15
CA TRP A 165 -2.89 -7.24 0.60
C TRP A 165 -1.92 -6.07 0.62
N ALA A 166 -2.05 -5.08 -0.28
CA ALA A 166 -1.21 -3.89 -0.31
C ALA A 166 -1.42 -3.01 0.95
N ILE A 167 -2.67 -2.82 1.39
CA ILE A 167 -2.98 -2.18 2.69
C ILE A 167 -2.22 -2.89 3.82
N ASP A 168 -2.28 -4.23 3.85
CA ASP A 168 -1.57 -5.00 4.86
C ASP A 168 -0.06 -4.83 4.75
N LEU A 169 0.52 -4.80 3.56
CA LEU A 169 1.97 -4.65 3.37
C LEU A 169 2.47 -3.28 3.83
N ALA A 170 1.72 -2.21 3.54
CA ALA A 170 2.03 -0.86 3.96
C ALA A 170 2.00 -0.71 5.49
N TRP A 171 1.08 -1.39 6.18
CA TRP A 171 1.07 -1.44 7.64
C TRP A 171 2.09 -2.41 8.23
N ASP A 172 2.37 -3.53 7.57
CA ASP A 172 3.33 -4.54 8.02
C ASP A 172 4.74 -3.99 8.06
N ILE A 173 5.16 -3.23 7.04
CA ILE A 173 6.51 -2.66 7.02
C ILE A 173 6.71 -1.70 8.20
N ILE A 174 5.68 -0.89 8.53
CA ILE A 174 5.66 -0.03 9.71
C ILE A 174 5.71 -0.86 11.00
N ALA A 175 4.83 -1.84 11.16
CA ALA A 175 4.72 -2.62 12.40
C ALA A 175 5.98 -3.47 12.66
N ARG A 176 6.54 -4.07 11.62
CA ARG A 176 7.60 -5.08 11.70
C ARG A 176 8.99 -4.46 11.85
N PHE A 177 9.25 -3.35 11.16
CA PHE A 177 10.56 -2.72 11.15
C PHE A 177 10.60 -1.39 11.91
N GLY A 178 9.43 -0.75 12.13
CA GLY A 178 9.33 0.59 12.70
C GLY A 178 9.68 0.74 14.18
N ASN A 179 10.04 -0.33 14.90
CA ASN A 179 10.54 -0.23 16.28
C ASN A 179 12.05 0.15 16.36
N ASP A 180 12.75 0.17 15.22
CA ASP A 180 14.14 0.62 15.16
C ASP A 180 14.23 2.16 15.35
N LYS A 181 15.12 2.60 16.25
CA LYS A 181 15.36 4.01 16.55
C LYS A 181 16.05 4.75 15.41
N SER A 182 16.78 4.05 14.55
CA SER A 182 17.50 4.63 13.41
C SER A 182 16.57 5.13 12.31
N ILE A 183 15.33 4.61 12.25
CA ILE A 183 14.37 4.94 11.20
C ILE A 183 13.91 6.41 11.34
N PRO A 184 14.02 7.25 10.28
CA PRO A 184 13.55 8.63 10.29
C PRO A 184 12.03 8.75 10.34
N SER A 185 11.51 9.92 10.75
CA SER A 185 10.06 10.19 10.78
C SER A 185 9.41 10.12 9.39
N GLY A 186 10.12 10.53 8.34
CA GLY A 186 9.64 10.47 6.95
C GLY A 186 9.19 9.08 6.52
N TYR A 187 9.77 8.02 7.09
CA TYR A 187 9.43 6.62 6.77
C TYR A 187 7.97 6.32 7.11
N TYR A 188 7.54 6.76 8.28
CA TYR A 188 6.17 6.55 8.74
C TYR A 188 5.20 7.42 7.94
N ILE A 189 5.58 8.65 7.61
CA ILE A 189 4.76 9.55 6.79
C ILE A 189 4.48 8.92 5.43
N ASP A 190 5.52 8.40 4.78
CA ASP A 190 5.39 7.76 3.47
C ASP A 190 4.53 6.50 3.51
N PHE A 191 4.83 5.56 4.42
CA PHE A 191 4.11 4.29 4.42
C PHE A 191 2.67 4.43 4.95
N THR A 192 2.39 5.43 5.79
CA THR A 192 0.99 5.76 6.16
C THR A 192 0.24 6.39 4.98
N ARG A 193 0.91 7.21 4.16
CA ARG A 193 0.34 7.72 2.91
C ARG A 193 0.06 6.60 1.91
N MET A 194 1.04 5.71 1.67
CA MET A 194 0.85 4.53 0.82
C MET A 194 -0.32 3.68 1.32
N ALA A 195 -0.41 3.40 2.64
CA ALA A 195 -1.54 2.66 3.20
C ALA A 195 -2.90 3.34 2.92
N LEU A 196 -2.95 4.68 2.95
CA LEU A 196 -4.15 5.45 2.61
C LEU A 196 -4.49 5.34 1.12
N ASP A 197 -3.48 5.39 0.24
CA ASP A 197 -3.64 5.21 -1.21
C ASP A 197 -4.15 3.80 -1.55
N GLU A 198 -3.63 2.74 -0.91
CA GLU A 198 -4.15 1.39 -1.11
C GLU A 198 -5.58 1.22 -0.58
N ALA A 199 -5.91 1.87 0.53
CA ALA A 199 -7.28 1.89 1.05
C ALA A 199 -8.24 2.62 0.08
N LYS A 200 -7.75 3.66 -0.62
CA LYS A 200 -8.47 4.35 -1.70
C LYS A 200 -8.63 3.43 -2.92
N HIS A 201 -7.58 2.78 -3.39
CA HIS A 201 -7.62 1.84 -4.52
C HIS A 201 -8.63 0.72 -4.30
N PHE A 202 -8.57 0.06 -3.14
CA PHE A 202 -9.53 -0.98 -2.78
C PHE A 202 -10.98 -0.47 -2.77
N THR A 203 -11.20 0.74 -2.25
CA THR A 203 -12.54 1.35 -2.19
C THR A 203 -13.07 1.60 -3.60
N LEU A 204 -12.25 2.16 -4.50
CA LEU A 204 -12.64 2.40 -5.90
C LEU A 204 -13.04 1.10 -6.61
N LEU A 205 -12.22 0.05 -6.47
CA LEU A 205 -12.48 -1.25 -7.07
C LEU A 205 -13.71 -1.93 -6.47
N SER A 206 -13.90 -1.87 -5.15
CA SER A 206 -15.07 -2.44 -4.46
C SER A 206 -16.37 -1.75 -4.85
N ASN A 207 -16.34 -0.43 -5.00
CA ASN A 207 -17.47 0.34 -5.50
C ASN A 207 -17.79 -0.04 -6.95
N ARG A 208 -16.76 -0.20 -7.80
CA ARG A 208 -16.97 -0.64 -9.18
C ARG A 208 -17.56 -2.04 -9.26
N LEU A 209 -17.08 -2.98 -8.44
CA LEU A 209 -17.66 -4.33 -8.36
C LEU A 209 -19.16 -4.27 -8.00
N SER A 210 -19.51 -3.43 -7.04
CA SER A 210 -20.91 -3.22 -6.60
C SER A 210 -21.79 -2.70 -7.74
N GLN A 211 -21.29 -1.72 -8.52
CA GLN A 211 -21.98 -1.21 -9.70
C GLN A 211 -22.18 -2.28 -10.79
N LEU A 212 -21.29 -3.27 -10.86
CA LEU A 212 -21.39 -4.41 -11.79
C LEU A 212 -22.24 -5.57 -11.22
N GLY A 213 -22.89 -5.39 -10.06
CA GLY A 213 -23.79 -6.37 -9.45
C GLY A 213 -23.10 -7.49 -8.69
N THR A 214 -21.87 -7.27 -8.20
CA THR A 214 -21.11 -8.23 -7.37
C THR A 214 -20.42 -7.51 -6.22
N GLN A 215 -19.79 -8.24 -5.31
CA GLN A 215 -19.02 -7.68 -4.19
C GLN A 215 -17.62 -8.30 -4.11
N TYR A 216 -16.70 -7.64 -3.39
CA TYR A 216 -15.45 -8.27 -3.01
C TYR A 216 -15.72 -9.52 -2.14
N GLY A 217 -14.87 -10.55 -2.28
CA GLY A 217 -15.08 -11.86 -1.65
C GLY A 217 -16.09 -12.80 -2.34
N SER A 218 -16.81 -12.36 -3.39
CA SER A 218 -17.72 -13.25 -4.15
C SER A 218 -16.99 -14.26 -5.05
N LEU A 219 -15.72 -13.99 -5.37
CA LEU A 219 -14.81 -14.91 -6.05
C LEU A 219 -13.68 -15.31 -5.10
N PRO A 220 -13.06 -16.48 -5.30
CA PRO A 220 -11.91 -16.91 -4.51
C PRO A 220 -10.78 -15.89 -4.47
N ILE A 221 -10.17 -15.74 -3.31
CA ILE A 221 -9.01 -14.89 -3.07
C ILE A 221 -7.74 -15.74 -2.87
N HIS A 222 -6.56 -15.16 -3.08
CA HIS A 222 -5.28 -15.82 -2.85
C HIS A 222 -4.30 -14.90 -2.13
N SER A 223 -3.31 -15.47 -1.44
CA SER A 223 -2.31 -14.76 -0.61
C SER A 223 -0.92 -14.70 -1.23
N SER A 224 -0.81 -14.77 -2.57
CA SER A 224 0.49 -14.87 -3.26
C SER A 224 1.45 -13.72 -2.92
N LEU A 225 0.92 -12.50 -2.76
CA LEU A 225 1.73 -11.33 -2.41
C LEU A 225 2.29 -11.43 -0.99
N TRP A 226 1.49 -11.97 -0.06
CA TRP A 226 1.91 -12.17 1.33
C TRP A 226 3.02 -13.22 1.48
N GLN A 227 3.12 -14.18 0.56
CA GLN A 227 4.24 -15.14 0.59
C GLN A 227 5.60 -14.44 0.46
N SER A 228 5.70 -13.43 -0.41
CA SER A 228 6.92 -12.61 -0.52
C SER A 228 7.17 -11.80 0.76
N ALA A 229 6.12 -11.38 1.46
CA ALA A 229 6.22 -10.70 2.75
C ALA A 229 6.84 -11.60 3.83
N LEU A 230 6.38 -12.86 3.91
CA LEU A 230 6.93 -13.86 4.82
C LEU A 230 8.42 -14.12 4.55
N ASN A 231 8.79 -14.31 3.28
CA ASN A 231 10.17 -14.58 2.85
C ASN A 231 11.15 -13.43 3.09
N THR A 232 10.63 -12.24 3.40
CA THR A 232 11.40 -11.02 3.66
C THR A 232 11.13 -10.43 5.04
N SER A 233 10.46 -11.18 5.92
CA SER A 233 10.06 -10.70 7.25
C SER A 233 11.23 -10.44 8.20
N ASP A 234 12.41 -10.98 7.87
CA ASP A 234 13.67 -10.88 8.60
C ASP A 234 14.53 -9.68 8.22
N SER A 235 14.24 -9.01 7.09
CA SER A 235 15.11 -7.95 6.55
C SER A 235 14.32 -6.82 5.90
N LEU A 236 14.44 -5.61 6.45
CA LEU A 236 13.83 -4.41 5.87
C LEU A 236 14.32 -4.17 4.44
N LEU A 237 15.62 -4.39 4.18
CA LEU A 237 16.20 -4.19 2.86
C LEU A 237 15.66 -5.20 1.84
N ALA A 238 15.52 -6.47 2.23
CA ALA A 238 14.87 -7.49 1.40
C ALA A 238 13.38 -7.17 1.17
N ARG A 239 12.68 -6.66 2.19
CA ARG A 239 11.27 -6.27 2.09
C ARG A 239 11.08 -5.13 1.08
N LEU A 240 11.92 -4.09 1.17
CA LEU A 240 11.92 -2.96 0.23
C LEU A 240 12.23 -3.41 -1.20
N ALA A 241 13.24 -4.26 -1.40
CA ALA A 241 13.57 -4.79 -2.72
C ALA A 241 12.41 -5.60 -3.33
N ILE A 242 11.87 -6.58 -2.60
CA ILE A 242 10.93 -7.54 -3.17
C ILE A 242 9.51 -6.98 -3.24
N ILE A 243 9.01 -6.36 -2.18
CA ILE A 243 7.65 -5.81 -2.20
C ILE A 243 7.65 -4.49 -2.97
N HIS A 244 8.45 -3.52 -2.55
CA HIS A 244 8.31 -2.14 -3.03
C HIS A 244 9.02 -1.84 -4.36
N LEU A 245 10.01 -2.63 -4.78
CA LEU A 245 10.72 -2.43 -6.05
C LEU A 245 10.47 -3.51 -7.09
N VAL A 246 9.98 -4.70 -6.70
CA VAL A 246 9.58 -5.75 -7.65
C VAL A 246 8.07 -5.80 -7.83
N HIS A 247 7.28 -5.92 -6.76
CA HIS A 247 5.83 -6.06 -6.88
C HIS A 247 5.13 -4.75 -7.24
N GLU A 248 5.48 -3.62 -6.61
CA GLU A 248 4.88 -2.32 -7.01
C GLU A 248 5.26 -1.93 -8.44
N ALA A 249 6.54 -2.12 -8.80
CA ALA A 249 7.00 -1.87 -10.16
C ALA A 249 6.33 -2.80 -11.20
N ARG A 250 5.83 -3.97 -10.77
CA ARG A 250 5.04 -4.85 -11.63
C ARG A 250 3.67 -4.27 -11.95
N GLY A 251 3.08 -3.48 -11.04
CA GLY A 251 1.88 -2.70 -11.30
C GLY A 251 2.05 -1.78 -12.50
N LEU A 252 3.16 -1.01 -12.53
CA LEU A 252 3.49 -0.09 -13.64
C LEU A 252 3.57 -0.77 -15.01
N ASP A 253 4.01 -2.04 -15.05
CA ASP A 253 4.12 -2.81 -16.29
C ASP A 253 2.78 -3.36 -16.78
N VAL A 254 1.91 -3.79 -15.85
CA VAL A 254 0.69 -4.56 -16.15
C VAL A 254 -0.55 -3.69 -16.27
N ASN A 255 -0.59 -2.58 -15.55
CA ASN A 255 -1.73 -1.67 -15.51
C ASN A 255 -2.08 -1.08 -16.89
N PRO A 256 -1.14 -0.59 -17.71
CA PRO A 256 -1.46 -0.05 -19.04
C PRO A 256 -2.16 -1.08 -19.95
N ALA A 257 -1.67 -2.32 -19.97
CA ALA A 257 -2.29 -3.39 -20.74
C ALA A 257 -3.65 -3.83 -20.17
N THR A 258 -3.89 -3.60 -18.88
CA THR A 258 -5.18 -3.84 -18.24
C THR A 258 -6.17 -2.74 -18.60
N ILE A 259 -5.78 -1.47 -18.48
CA ILE A 259 -6.57 -0.30 -18.89
C ILE A 259 -7.01 -0.44 -20.35
N ALA A 260 -6.10 -0.73 -21.27
CA ALA A 260 -6.40 -0.92 -22.68
C ALA A 260 -7.44 -2.03 -22.97
N LYS A 261 -7.53 -3.06 -22.12
CA LYS A 261 -8.58 -4.09 -22.25
C LYS A 261 -9.95 -3.56 -21.86
N PHE A 262 -10.05 -2.72 -20.83
CA PHE A 262 -11.30 -2.09 -20.41
C PHE A 262 -11.74 -1.02 -21.42
N GLU A 263 -10.81 -0.21 -21.93
CA GLU A 263 -11.07 0.75 -23.02
C GLU A 263 -11.67 0.06 -24.25
N LYS A 264 -11.01 -1.01 -24.73
CA LYS A 264 -11.49 -1.79 -25.88
C LYS A 264 -12.89 -2.38 -25.65
N ALA A 265 -13.25 -2.63 -24.39
CA ALA A 265 -14.54 -3.18 -24.01
C ALA A 265 -15.60 -2.10 -23.72
N GLY A 266 -15.27 -0.82 -23.94
CA GLY A 266 -16.16 0.33 -23.74
C GLY A 266 -16.49 0.62 -22.27
N ASP A 267 -15.67 0.15 -21.33
CA ASP A 267 -15.90 0.26 -19.88
C ASP A 267 -15.18 1.49 -19.32
N THR A 268 -15.70 2.67 -19.65
CA THR A 268 -15.07 3.96 -19.34
C THR A 268 -14.94 4.24 -17.86
N GLU A 269 -15.87 3.75 -17.03
CA GLU A 269 -15.77 3.96 -15.57
C GLU A 269 -14.63 3.14 -14.96
N SER A 270 -14.41 1.90 -15.43
CA SER A 270 -13.27 1.10 -14.96
C SER A 270 -11.95 1.65 -15.46
N VAL A 271 -11.91 2.25 -16.66
CA VAL A 271 -10.72 2.93 -17.17
C VAL A 271 -10.33 4.08 -16.25
N ALA A 272 -11.27 4.99 -15.97
CA ALA A 272 -11.01 6.18 -15.17
C ALA A 272 -10.45 5.85 -13.77
N LEU A 273 -11.00 4.83 -13.09
CA LEU A 273 -10.47 4.44 -11.78
C LEU A 273 -9.11 3.72 -11.87
N LEU A 274 -8.85 2.95 -12.92
CA LEU A 274 -7.57 2.25 -13.10
C LEU A 274 -6.45 3.22 -13.47
N GLU A 275 -6.77 4.31 -14.15
CA GLU A 275 -5.82 5.41 -14.40
C GLU A 275 -5.41 6.12 -13.11
N VAL A 276 -6.34 6.33 -12.17
CA VAL A 276 -6.02 6.87 -10.84
C VAL A 276 -5.03 5.95 -10.12
N ILE A 277 -5.35 4.64 -10.04
CA ILE A 277 -4.48 3.65 -9.41
C ILE A 277 -3.09 3.66 -10.06
N HIS A 278 -3.02 3.61 -11.40
CA HIS A 278 -1.74 3.61 -12.12
C HIS A 278 -0.85 4.82 -11.81
N LEU A 279 -1.45 6.00 -11.63
CA LEU A 279 -0.69 7.21 -11.31
C LEU A 279 -0.13 7.16 -9.88
N ASP A 280 -0.89 6.65 -8.93
CA ASP A 280 -0.46 6.50 -7.55
C ASP A 280 0.68 5.47 -7.43
N GLU A 281 0.65 4.39 -8.22
CA GLU A 281 1.71 3.38 -8.27
C GLU A 281 3.11 3.93 -8.60
N ILE A 282 3.20 5.01 -9.37
CA ILE A 282 4.49 5.65 -9.66
C ILE A 282 5.10 6.17 -8.36
N THR A 283 4.29 6.81 -7.52
CA THR A 283 4.73 7.35 -6.22
C THR A 283 5.03 6.26 -5.21
N HIS A 284 4.36 5.11 -5.32
CA HIS A 284 4.63 3.93 -4.51
C HIS A 284 6.02 3.37 -4.78
N VAL A 285 6.39 3.23 -6.06
CA VAL A 285 7.73 2.79 -6.46
C VAL A 285 8.79 3.83 -6.06
N THR A 286 8.51 5.13 -6.19
CA THR A 286 9.43 6.18 -5.69
C THR A 286 9.66 6.06 -4.19
N THR A 287 8.60 5.84 -3.42
CA THR A 287 8.67 5.62 -1.96
C THR A 287 9.55 4.41 -1.64
N GLY A 288 9.33 3.29 -2.33
CA GLY A 288 10.14 2.09 -2.22
C GLY A 288 11.62 2.34 -2.52
N HIS A 289 11.89 3.02 -3.63
CA HIS A 289 13.25 3.34 -4.08
C HIS A 289 13.98 4.22 -3.07
N ARG A 290 13.32 5.28 -2.59
CA ARG A 290 13.89 6.20 -1.60
C ARG A 290 14.32 5.49 -0.33
N TRP A 291 13.44 4.66 0.26
CA TRP A 291 13.75 3.96 1.50
C TRP A 291 14.74 2.81 1.31
N PHE A 292 14.74 2.19 0.13
CA PHE A 292 15.74 1.18 -0.23
C PHE A 292 17.15 1.81 -0.28
N THR A 293 17.31 2.91 -1.01
CA THR A 293 18.59 3.64 -1.11
C THR A 293 19.04 4.16 0.24
N TRP A 294 18.14 4.79 1.02
CA TRP A 294 18.46 5.22 2.39
C TRP A 294 18.96 4.05 3.26
N LYS A 295 18.33 2.88 3.16
CA LYS A 295 18.74 1.72 3.97
C LYS A 295 20.07 1.13 3.51
N CYS A 296 20.35 1.14 2.21
CA CYS A 296 21.67 0.80 1.66
C CYS A 296 22.77 1.72 2.22
N ASP A 297 22.52 3.03 2.28
CA ASP A 297 23.46 4.00 2.85
C ASP A 297 23.68 3.76 4.35
N ALA A 298 22.58 3.53 5.09
CA ALA A 298 22.63 3.27 6.52
C ALA A 298 23.34 1.95 6.91
N GLU A 299 23.42 0.97 5.99
CA GLU A 299 24.13 -0.32 6.17
C GLU A 299 25.61 -0.27 5.71
N GLY A 300 26.16 0.94 5.55
CA GLY A 300 27.58 1.14 5.21
C GLY A 300 27.82 1.49 3.75
N GLN A 301 26.95 2.32 3.16
CA GLN A 301 27.10 2.82 1.78
C GLN A 301 27.13 1.69 0.75
N LEU A 302 26.20 0.75 0.88
CA LEU A 302 26.01 -0.29 -0.11
C LEU A 302 25.53 0.33 -1.42
N ASP A 303 26.04 -0.14 -2.55
CA ASP A 303 25.52 0.27 -3.85
C ASP A 303 24.08 -0.27 -4.04
N PRO A 304 23.06 0.59 -4.26
CA PRO A 304 21.67 0.15 -4.35
C PRO A 304 21.42 -0.85 -5.48
N VAL A 305 22.03 -0.65 -6.65
CA VAL A 305 21.78 -1.49 -7.82
C VAL A 305 22.25 -2.92 -7.60
N SER A 306 23.51 -3.10 -7.20
CA SER A 306 24.09 -4.43 -6.94
C SER A 306 23.39 -5.12 -5.77
N THR A 307 23.02 -4.37 -4.73
CA THR A 307 22.30 -4.88 -3.56
C THR A 307 20.91 -5.37 -3.94
N PHE A 308 20.15 -4.59 -4.70
CA PHE A 308 18.84 -4.98 -5.22
C PHE A 308 18.94 -6.27 -6.05
N ARG A 309 19.87 -6.31 -7.01
CA ARG A 309 20.06 -7.47 -7.88
C ARG A 309 20.44 -8.72 -7.09
N SER A 310 21.24 -8.58 -6.03
CA SER A 310 21.58 -9.68 -5.13
C SER A 310 20.34 -10.20 -4.38
N LEU A 311 19.57 -9.30 -3.77
CA LEU A 311 18.37 -9.64 -3.01
C LEU A 311 17.29 -10.28 -3.88
N VAL A 312 17.09 -9.82 -5.12
CA VAL A 312 16.17 -10.45 -6.06
C VAL A 312 16.61 -11.87 -6.40
N ARG A 313 17.90 -12.11 -6.66
CA ARG A 313 18.40 -13.47 -6.91
C ARG A 313 18.21 -14.39 -5.71
N GLU A 314 18.39 -13.88 -4.49
CA GLU A 314 18.29 -14.69 -3.27
C GLU A 314 16.83 -14.94 -2.85
N ARG A 315 15.97 -13.92 -2.95
CA ARG A 315 14.66 -13.89 -2.27
C ARG A 315 13.45 -13.87 -3.21
N PHE A 316 13.65 -13.66 -4.52
CA PHE A 316 12.58 -13.72 -5.51
C PHE A 316 12.60 -15.04 -6.28
N GLN A 317 11.44 -15.66 -6.46
CA GLN A 317 11.31 -16.91 -7.20
C GLN A 317 10.89 -16.65 -8.65
N GLY A 318 11.73 -17.08 -9.60
CA GLY A 318 11.48 -16.97 -11.03
C GLY A 318 11.92 -15.64 -11.66
N PRO A 319 11.72 -15.47 -12.98
CA PRO A 319 12.20 -14.29 -13.70
C PRO A 319 11.31 -13.07 -13.44
N LEU A 320 11.93 -11.88 -13.46
CA LEU A 320 11.18 -10.63 -13.62
C LEU A 320 10.59 -10.62 -15.03
N LYS A 321 9.26 -10.63 -15.13
CA LYS A 321 8.56 -10.80 -16.41
C LYS A 321 8.32 -9.45 -17.06
N GLY A 322 8.95 -9.19 -18.21
CA GLY A 322 8.58 -8.08 -19.08
C GLY A 322 7.20 -8.26 -19.78
N PRO A 323 6.85 -7.35 -20.71
CA PRO A 323 7.58 -6.12 -21.03
C PRO A 323 7.57 -5.15 -19.84
N PHE A 324 8.67 -4.41 -19.65
CA PHE A 324 8.79 -3.40 -18.60
C PHE A 324 8.30 -2.05 -19.10
N ASN A 325 7.58 -1.31 -18.27
CA ASN A 325 7.22 0.09 -18.54
C ASN A 325 8.40 0.98 -18.15
N ILE A 326 9.38 1.08 -19.07
CA ILE A 326 10.64 1.82 -18.84
C ILE A 326 10.36 3.27 -18.44
N GLU A 327 9.39 3.92 -19.08
CA GLU A 327 9.13 5.34 -18.85
C GLU A 327 8.56 5.60 -17.45
N ASP A 328 7.55 4.84 -17.02
CA ASP A 328 6.97 5.05 -15.68
C ASP A 328 7.89 4.55 -14.57
N ARG A 329 8.67 3.47 -14.79
CA ARG A 329 9.72 3.05 -13.85
C ARG A 329 10.80 4.13 -13.69
N ARG A 330 11.22 4.76 -14.79
CA ARG A 330 12.17 5.88 -14.77
C ARG A 330 11.61 7.10 -14.03
N LYS A 331 10.34 7.47 -14.26
CA LYS A 331 9.67 8.54 -13.48
C LYS A 331 9.64 8.22 -11.99
N ALA A 332 9.49 6.95 -11.63
CA ALA A 332 9.53 6.52 -10.25
C ALA A 332 10.95 6.54 -9.63
N GLY A 333 12.00 6.80 -10.43
CA GLY A 333 13.40 6.75 -10.02
C GLY A 333 14.06 5.37 -10.16
N LEU A 334 13.38 4.39 -10.75
CA LEU A 334 13.90 3.03 -10.94
C LEU A 334 14.49 2.86 -12.34
N GLY A 335 15.81 3.03 -12.44
CA GLY A 335 16.57 2.86 -13.69
C GLY A 335 16.62 1.40 -14.19
N GLN A 336 16.93 1.23 -15.48
CA GLN A 336 16.98 -0.09 -16.13
C GLN A 336 18.05 -1.02 -15.52
N GLU A 337 19.14 -0.45 -15.01
CA GLU A 337 20.24 -1.15 -14.34
C GLU A 337 19.77 -2.01 -13.15
N PHE A 338 18.64 -1.66 -12.52
CA PHE A 338 18.05 -2.46 -11.46
C PHE A 338 17.54 -3.81 -11.98
N TYR A 339 16.79 -3.84 -13.09
CA TYR A 339 15.94 -4.98 -13.44
C TYR A 339 16.24 -5.62 -14.81
N GLU A 340 17.02 -4.96 -15.67
CA GLU A 340 17.38 -5.53 -16.97
C GLU A 340 18.22 -6.80 -16.79
N ASP A 341 17.90 -7.82 -17.59
CA ASP A 341 18.46 -9.18 -17.56
C ASP A 341 18.51 -9.84 -16.17
N LEU A 342 17.57 -9.47 -15.28
CA LEU A 342 17.53 -9.99 -13.92
C LEU A 342 16.56 -11.18 -13.78
N VAL A 343 17.09 -12.29 -13.27
CA VAL A 343 16.34 -13.51 -12.99
C VAL A 343 16.49 -13.83 -11.49
N GLY A 344 15.37 -14.09 -10.81
CA GLY A 344 15.37 -14.57 -9.43
C GLY A 344 15.91 -16.01 -9.31
N GLY A 345 16.22 -16.44 -8.10
CA GLY A 345 16.80 -17.76 -7.84
C GLY A 345 15.80 -18.93 -8.00
N GLU A 346 16.35 -20.15 -8.10
CA GLU A 346 15.60 -21.41 -8.04
C GLU A 346 15.38 -21.83 -6.57
N GLY A 347 14.51 -21.12 -5.84
CA GLY A 347 14.22 -21.41 -4.42
C GLY A 347 12.98 -22.28 -4.21
N ALA A 348 13.07 -23.28 -3.31
CA ALA A 348 11.97 -24.18 -2.96
C ALA A 348 10.74 -23.43 -2.40
N ALA A 349 9.56 -23.75 -2.92
CA ALA A 349 8.30 -23.18 -2.44
C ALA A 349 8.04 -23.59 -0.99
N VAL A 350 8.07 -22.63 -0.06
CA VAL A 350 7.44 -22.82 1.25
C VAL A 350 5.95 -22.79 1.00
N SER A 351 5.33 -23.97 1.01
CA SER A 351 3.88 -24.09 0.93
C SER A 351 3.27 -23.62 2.24
N VAL A 352 2.37 -22.65 2.18
CA VAL A 352 1.52 -22.31 3.31
C VAL A 352 0.51 -23.46 3.45
N GLY A 353 0.81 -24.40 4.33
CA GLY A 353 -0.15 -25.41 4.73
C GLY A 353 -1.28 -24.72 5.50
N TYR A 354 -2.42 -24.52 4.85
CA TYR A 354 -3.65 -24.25 5.56
C TYR A 354 -4.16 -25.59 6.09
N GLU A 355 -4.14 -25.79 7.40
CA GLU A 355 -4.80 -26.94 8.01
C GLU A 355 -6.30 -26.85 7.71
N GLU A 356 -6.78 -27.78 6.88
CA GLU A 356 -8.21 -28.02 6.73
C GLU A 356 -8.74 -28.46 8.09
N SER A 357 -9.54 -27.62 8.74
CA SER A 357 -10.34 -28.04 9.89
C SER A 357 -11.39 -29.04 9.39
N GLY A 358 -11.01 -30.31 9.41
CA GLY A 358 -11.84 -31.43 9.03
C GLY A 358 -13.08 -31.49 9.92
N THR A 359 -14.24 -31.28 9.32
CA THR A 359 -15.52 -31.71 9.90
C THR A 359 -15.55 -33.24 9.89
N GLY A 360 -15.08 -33.85 10.96
CA GLY A 360 -15.34 -35.27 11.24
C GLY A 360 -16.80 -35.44 11.63
N ARG A 361 -17.62 -35.88 10.68
CA ARG A 361 -18.83 -36.66 10.97
C ARG A 361 -18.39 -38.11 11.15
N GLU A 362 -18.65 -38.66 12.32
CA GLU A 362 -19.24 -40.00 12.50
C GLU A 362 -20.02 -40.00 13.82
#